data_AF-A0A1D1Y4H8-F1
#
_entry.id   AF-A0A1D1Y4H8-F1
#
_cell.length_a   1.000
_cell.length_b   1.000
_cell.length_c   1.000
_cell.angle_alpha   90.00
_cell.angle_beta   90.00
_cell.angle_gamma   90.00
#
_symmetry.space_group_name_H-M   'P 1'
#
loop_
_entity.id
_entity.type
_entity.pdbx_description
1 polymer ?
#
loop_
_entity_poly.entity_id
_entity_poly.type
_entity_poly.pdbx_seq_one_letter_code
_entity_poly.pdbx_strand_id
1 'polypeptide(L)'
;MVTVMSSVSFGVREPNSMKDGRGHVNNQFNICFWMLVKSGKTRSQAQKFLEGTRTSEKNELLFQQFGMNYNTLPAIFRKGSCVFRDKVEEAVKLDNIGNPIKRSRKKVRVEHCDIIGEEFWNKHLDILVED
;
A
#
# COMPACT_ATOMS: atom_id res chain seq x y z
N MET A 1 5.29 2.02 15.02
CA MET A 1 4.98 3.10 14.02
C MET A 1 5.09 2.57 12.58
N VAL A 2 3.99 2.66 11.80
CA VAL A 2 3.93 2.32 10.37
C VAL A 2 3.70 3.61 9.58
N THR A 3 4.47 3.84 8.52
CA THR A 3 4.26 4.95 7.59
C THR A 3 3.83 4.40 6.24
N VAL A 4 2.66 4.77 5.74
CA VAL A 4 2.22 4.39 4.39
C VAL A 4 2.54 5.51 3.42
N MET A 5 3.37 5.17 2.44
CA MET A 5 3.64 5.99 1.28
C MET A 5 2.73 5.52 0.15
N SER A 6 1.68 6.29 -0.12
CA SER A 6 1.02 6.21 -1.41
C SER A 6 1.94 6.85 -2.45
N SER A 7 1.98 6.29 -3.66
CA SER A 7 2.78 6.79 -4.79
C SER A 7 2.48 8.24 -5.17
N VAL A 8 1.50 8.91 -4.53
CA VAL A 8 1.13 10.32 -4.78
C VAL A 8 0.97 11.15 -3.49
N SER A 9 1.31 10.65 -2.29
CA SER A 9 1.24 11.48 -1.07
C SER A 9 2.21 10.98 0.01
N PHE A 10 3.21 11.82 0.32
CA PHE A 10 4.03 11.68 1.52
C PHE A 10 3.24 12.18 2.74
N GLY A 11 2.97 11.29 3.69
CA GLY A 11 2.36 11.67 4.96
C GLY A 11 2.53 10.59 6.00
N VAL A 12 3.09 10.96 7.16
CA VAL A 12 2.99 10.15 8.37
C VAL A 12 1.53 10.21 8.82
N ARG A 13 0.84 9.07 8.92
CA ARG A 13 -0.53 8.97 9.41
C ARG A 13 -0.62 7.96 10.54
N GLU A 14 -1.39 8.31 11.56
CA GLU A 14 -1.57 7.47 12.74
C GLU A 14 -2.40 6.21 12.45
N PRO A 15 -2.17 5.10 13.19
CA PRO A 15 -2.80 3.80 12.92
C PRO A 15 -4.34 3.84 12.82
N ASN A 16 -4.99 4.72 13.59
CA ASN A 16 -6.45 4.83 13.63
C ASN A 16 -7.05 5.64 12.47
N SER A 17 -6.24 6.40 11.74
CA SER A 17 -6.70 7.24 10.62
C SER A 17 -6.85 6.48 9.28
N MET A 18 -6.63 5.17 9.29
CA MET A 18 -6.66 4.28 8.12
C MET A 18 -7.91 3.38 8.05
N LYS A 19 -8.75 3.37 9.10
CA LYS A 19 -9.97 2.56 9.16
C LYS A 19 -11.08 2.98 8.20
N ASP A 20 -10.89 4.05 7.43
CA ASP A 20 -11.93 4.69 6.64
C ASP A 20 -11.95 4.29 5.15
N GLY A 21 -11.09 3.37 4.71
CA GLY A 21 -11.07 2.90 3.31
C GLY A 21 -10.65 3.97 2.28
N ARG A 22 -10.27 5.18 2.71
CA ARG A 22 -9.93 6.31 1.80
C ARG A 22 -8.67 6.04 0.96
N GLY A 23 -7.78 5.16 1.42
CA GLY A 23 -6.57 4.77 0.69
C GLY A 23 -6.85 4.09 -0.65
N HIS A 24 -7.81 3.16 -0.69
CA HIS A 24 -8.19 2.44 -1.90
C HIS A 24 -8.90 3.35 -2.92
N VAL A 25 -9.76 4.26 -2.42
CA VAL A 25 -10.48 5.24 -3.26
C VAL A 25 -9.51 6.22 -3.93
N ASN A 26 -8.51 6.70 -3.20
CA ASN A 26 -7.51 7.63 -3.75
C ASN A 26 -6.64 6.96 -4.82
N ASN A 27 -6.32 5.68 -4.63
CA ASN A 27 -5.45 4.95 -5.54
C ASN A 27 -6.12 4.63 -6.89
N GLN A 28 -7.37 4.16 -6.89
CA GLN A 28 -8.10 3.89 -8.14
C GLN A 28 -8.36 5.16 -8.94
N PHE A 29 -8.67 6.28 -8.26
CA PHE A 29 -8.78 7.59 -8.90
C PHE A 29 -7.49 7.97 -9.63
N ASN A 30 -6.32 7.82 -8.97
CA ASN A 30 -5.04 8.17 -9.56
C ASN A 30 -4.71 7.33 -10.81
N ILE A 31 -5.01 6.03 -10.80
CA ILE A 31 -4.79 5.19 -11.98
C ILE A 31 -5.65 5.67 -13.15
N CYS A 32 -6.96 5.86 -12.92
CA CYS A 32 -7.85 6.38 -13.96
C CYS A 32 -7.38 7.75 -14.47
N PHE A 33 -6.96 8.64 -13.57
CA PHE A 33 -6.50 9.99 -13.90
C PHE A 33 -5.29 9.93 -14.83
N TRP A 34 -4.26 9.17 -14.47
CA TRP A 34 -3.05 9.06 -15.29
C TRP A 34 -3.28 8.33 -16.60
N MET A 35 -4.19 7.35 -16.65
CA MET A 35 -4.58 6.70 -17.90
C MET A 35 -5.31 7.65 -18.84
N LEU A 36 -6.22 8.47 -18.32
CA LEU A 36 -6.89 9.51 -19.10
C LEU A 36 -5.88 10.56 -19.61
N VAL A 37 -4.95 11.00 -18.77
CA VAL A 37 -3.89 11.93 -19.19
C VAL A 37 -3.01 11.30 -20.28
N LYS A 38 -2.62 10.05 -20.11
CA LYS A 38 -1.82 9.30 -21.10
C LYS A 38 -2.57 9.09 -22.41
N SER A 39 -3.91 8.99 -22.38
CA SER A 39 -4.76 8.93 -23.58
C SER A 39 -4.90 10.25 -24.34
N GLY A 40 -4.27 11.33 -23.86
CA GLY A 40 -4.27 12.65 -24.50
C GLY A 40 -5.20 13.68 -23.86
N LYS A 41 -5.89 13.36 -22.76
CA LYS A 41 -6.65 14.37 -22.01
C LYS A 41 -5.71 15.29 -21.24
N THR A 42 -6.07 16.56 -21.13
CA THR A 42 -5.40 17.47 -20.19
C THR A 42 -5.70 17.07 -18.75
N ARG A 43 -4.86 17.50 -17.80
CA ARG A 43 -5.07 17.23 -16.36
C ARG A 43 -6.46 17.71 -15.89
N SER A 44 -6.87 18.91 -16.29
CA SER A 44 -8.18 19.47 -15.93
C SER A 44 -9.35 18.67 -16.52
N GLN A 45 -9.23 18.20 -17.77
CA GLN A 45 -10.24 17.35 -18.39
C GLN A 45 -10.33 15.98 -17.70
N ALA A 46 -9.19 15.37 -17.35
CA ALA A 46 -9.17 14.10 -16.64
C ALA A 46 -9.78 14.23 -15.23
N GLN A 47 -9.48 15.32 -14.51
CA GLN A 47 -10.06 15.59 -13.19
C GLN A 47 -11.58 15.77 -13.29
N LYS A 48 -12.06 16.62 -14.20
CA LYS A 48 -13.50 16.86 -14.42
C LYS A 48 -14.24 15.59 -14.86
N PHE A 49 -13.59 14.73 -15.65
CA PHE A 49 -14.17 13.46 -16.07
C PHE A 49 -14.37 12.48 -14.91
N LEU A 50 -13.44 12.49 -13.94
CA LEU A 50 -13.49 11.58 -12.79
C LEU A 50 -14.26 12.16 -11.60
N GLU A 51 -14.56 13.45 -11.62
CA GLU A 51 -15.36 14.13 -10.61
C GLU A 51 -16.75 13.50 -10.50
N GLY A 52 -17.19 13.20 -9.28
CA GLY A 52 -18.49 12.56 -9.03
C GLY A 52 -18.58 11.07 -9.38
N THR A 53 -17.57 10.48 -10.02
CA THR A 53 -17.62 9.06 -10.41
C THR A 53 -17.55 8.12 -9.20
N ARG A 54 -18.27 7.01 -9.27
CA ARG A 54 -18.23 5.90 -8.31
C ARG A 54 -17.07 4.94 -8.59
N THR A 55 -16.77 4.07 -7.64
CA THR A 55 -15.72 3.03 -7.76
C THR A 55 -16.02 2.05 -8.92
N SER A 56 -17.28 1.70 -9.14
CA SER A 56 -17.72 0.82 -10.23
C SER A 56 -17.46 1.45 -11.59
N GLU A 57 -17.84 2.71 -11.78
CA GLU A 57 -17.64 3.46 -13.03
C GLU A 57 -16.15 3.60 -13.37
N LYS A 58 -15.29 3.78 -12.35
CA LYS A 58 -13.83 3.77 -12.55
C LYS A 58 -13.31 2.40 -12.98
N ASN A 59 -13.86 1.30 -12.46
CA ASN A 59 -13.49 -0.05 -12.91
C ASN A 59 -13.91 -0.30 -14.36
N GLU A 60 -15.13 0.11 -14.72
CA GLU A 60 -15.62 0.01 -16.10
C GLU A 60 -14.78 0.86 -17.05
N LEU A 61 -14.40 2.07 -16.66
CA LEU A 61 -13.48 2.92 -17.43
C LEU A 61 -12.15 2.21 -17.72
N LEU A 62 -11.52 1.64 -16.68
CA LEU A 62 -10.26 0.91 -16.83
C LEU A 62 -10.40 -0.31 -17.73
N PHE A 63 -11.50 -1.05 -17.60
CA PHE A 63 -11.74 -2.25 -18.36
C PHE A 63 -12.08 -1.94 -19.83
N GLN A 64 -13.06 -1.07 -20.08
CA GLN A 64 -13.58 -0.80 -21.42
C GLN A 64 -12.63 0.06 -22.27
N GLN A 65 -12.05 1.12 -21.70
CA GLN A 65 -11.19 2.03 -22.48
C GLN A 65 -9.73 1.58 -22.54
N PHE A 66 -9.25 0.88 -21.50
CA PHE A 66 -7.84 0.55 -21.39
C PHE A 66 -7.56 -0.96 -21.34
N GLY A 67 -8.60 -1.81 -21.34
CA GLY A 67 -8.43 -3.26 -21.26
C GLY A 67 -7.80 -3.73 -19.95
N MET A 68 -7.86 -2.92 -18.89
CA MET A 68 -7.20 -3.19 -17.62
C MET A 68 -8.19 -3.58 -16.55
N ASN A 69 -7.97 -4.73 -15.91
CA ASN A 69 -8.71 -5.11 -14.71
C ASN A 69 -7.98 -4.58 -13.47
N TYR A 70 -8.59 -3.63 -12.77
CA TYR A 70 -8.03 -3.03 -11.55
C TYR A 70 -7.56 -4.09 -10.55
N ASN A 71 -8.34 -5.15 -10.31
CA ASN A 71 -8.04 -6.19 -9.33
C ASN A 71 -6.80 -7.02 -9.68
N THR A 72 -6.45 -7.08 -10.96
CA THR A 72 -5.25 -7.78 -11.45
C THR A 72 -4.00 -6.91 -11.41
N LEU A 73 -4.12 -5.61 -11.14
CA LEU A 73 -2.96 -4.73 -11.06
C LEU A 73 -2.05 -5.13 -9.89
N PRO A 74 -0.73 -4.95 -10.05
CA PRO A 74 0.24 -5.15 -8.97
C PRO A 74 -0.17 -4.45 -7.68
N ALA A 75 0.09 -5.09 -6.53
CA ALA A 75 -0.38 -4.59 -5.23
C ALA A 75 0.13 -3.18 -4.90
N ILE A 76 1.33 -2.82 -5.36
CA ILE A 76 1.88 -1.45 -5.26
C ILE A 76 0.93 -0.40 -5.85
N PHE A 77 0.26 -0.72 -6.96
CA PHE A 77 -0.71 0.16 -7.62
C PHE A 77 -2.13 0.00 -7.08
N ARG A 78 -2.38 -0.83 -6.07
CA ARG A 78 -3.73 -0.99 -5.47
C ARG A 78 -3.78 -0.59 -4.00
N LYS A 79 -2.67 -0.81 -3.31
CA LYS A 79 -2.52 -0.72 -1.86
C LYS A 79 -1.44 0.28 -1.44
N GLY A 80 -0.60 0.74 -2.38
CA GLY A 80 0.53 1.63 -2.08
C GLY A 80 1.69 0.87 -1.43
N SER A 81 2.57 1.60 -0.73
CA SER A 81 3.71 1.04 -0.01
C SER A 81 3.57 1.34 1.48
N CYS A 82 3.76 0.33 2.31
CA CYS A 82 3.75 0.43 3.77
C CYS A 82 5.17 0.22 4.26
N VAL A 83 5.69 1.18 5.00
CA VAL A 83 7.03 1.15 5.60
C VAL A 83 6.88 1.00 7.11
N PHE A 84 7.44 -0.06 7.67
CA PHE A 84 7.35 -0.33 9.11
C PHE A 84 8.60 -1.00 9.64
N ARG A 85 8.78 -0.95 10.96
CA ARG A 85 9.86 -1.68 11.65
C ARG A 85 9.30 -3.00 12.15
N ASP A 86 9.87 -4.09 11.68
CA ASP A 86 9.45 -5.45 12.00
C ASP A 86 10.56 -6.19 12.74
N LYS A 87 10.19 -7.09 13.65
CA LYS A 87 11.14 -7.89 14.41
C LYS A 87 11.61 -9.06 13.56
N VAL A 88 12.91 -9.13 13.29
CA VAL A 88 13.51 -10.18 12.47
C VAL A 88 14.54 -10.93 13.31
N GLU A 89 14.40 -12.25 13.36
CA GLU A 89 15.40 -13.15 13.94
C GLU A 89 16.52 -13.40 12.91
N GLU A 90 17.72 -12.92 13.20
CA GLU A 90 18.89 -13.15 12.34
C GLU A 90 19.91 -14.04 13.04
N ALA A 91 20.42 -15.04 12.32
CA ALA A 91 21.56 -15.81 12.77
C ALA A 91 22.82 -14.92 12.71
N VAL A 92 23.36 -14.57 13.87
CA VAL A 92 24.52 -13.68 13.97
C VAL A 92 25.83 -14.46 13.99
N LYS A 93 25.83 -15.62 14.65
CA LYS A 93 26.99 -16.51 14.79
C LYS A 93 26.53 -17.96 14.87
N LEU A 94 27.43 -18.90 14.66
CA LEU A 94 27.25 -20.29 15.04
C LEU A 94 27.83 -20.49 16.46
N ASP A 95 27.19 -21.31 17.28
CA ASP A 95 27.77 -21.79 18.52
C ASP A 95 28.92 -22.79 18.23
N ASN A 96 29.58 -23.26 19.28
CA ASN A 96 30.70 -24.21 19.17
C ASN A 96 30.30 -25.59 18.59
N ILE A 97 29.00 -25.84 18.43
CA ILE A 97 28.39 -27.09 17.96
C ILE A 97 27.81 -26.90 16.53
N GLY A 98 27.85 -25.69 15.99
CA GLY A 98 27.33 -25.35 14.67
C GLY A 98 25.85 -24.92 14.65
N ASN A 99 25.21 -24.69 15.81
CA ASN A 99 23.85 -24.17 15.85
C ASN A 99 23.82 -22.64 15.66
N PRO A 100 22.86 -22.09 14.89
CA PRO A 100 22.74 -20.66 14.70
C PRO A 100 22.26 -19.94 15.97
N ILE A 101 23.12 -19.06 16.50
CA ILE A 101 22.77 -18.09 17.54
C ILE A 101 21.98 -16.97 16.87
N LYS A 102 20.67 -16.99 17.10
CA LYS A 102 19.74 -15.99 16.58
C LYS A 102 19.69 -14.78 17.52
N ARG A 103 19.61 -13.58 16.95
CA ARG A 103 19.25 -12.37 17.68
C ARG A 103 18.11 -11.67 16.96
N SER A 104 17.07 -11.34 17.72
CA SER A 104 16.03 -10.42 17.31
C SER A 104 16.61 -9.02 17.06
N ARG A 105 16.31 -8.44 15.90
CA ARG A 105 16.54 -7.02 15.60
C ARG A 105 15.31 -6.43 14.91
N LYS A 106 15.00 -5.16 15.22
CA LYS A 106 13.99 -4.40 14.45
C LYS A 106 14.61 -3.94 13.13
N LYS A 107 14.02 -4.34 11.99
CA LYS A 107 14.44 -3.91 10.64
C LYS A 107 13.32 -3.17 9.93
N VAL A 108 13.68 -2.17 9.14
CA VAL A 108 12.73 -1.47 8.26
C VAL A 108 12.37 -2.40 7.11
N ARG A 109 11.08 -2.66 6.92
CA ARG A 109 10.50 -3.39 5.79
C ARG A 109 9.61 -2.46 4.98
N VAL A 110 9.53 -2.74 3.69
CA VAL A 110 8.61 -2.09 2.76
C VAL A 110 7.75 -3.18 2.13
N GLU A 111 6.44 -3.09 2.30
CA GLU A 111 5.48 -4.06 1.75
C GLU A 111 4.31 -3.36 1.06
N HIS A 112 3.62 -4.07 0.15
CA HIS A 112 2.45 -3.56 -0.57
C HIS A 112 1.20 -4.32 -0.14
N CYS A 113 0.86 -4.21 1.14
CA CYS A 113 -0.17 -5.00 1.81
C CYS A 113 -1.39 -4.17 2.18
N ASP A 114 -2.48 -4.86 2.53
CA ASP A 114 -3.65 -4.20 3.11
C ASP A 114 -3.42 -4.10 4.61
N ILE A 115 -3.24 -2.87 5.09
CA ILE A 115 -3.03 -2.57 6.51
C ILE A 115 -4.32 -2.12 7.21
N ILE A 116 -5.44 -2.09 6.50
CA ILE A 116 -6.77 -1.80 7.06
C ILE A 116 -7.33 -3.07 7.70
N GLY A 117 -7.13 -4.22 7.04
CA GLY A 117 -7.53 -5.52 7.55
C GLY A 117 -6.71 -6.00 8.76
N GLU A 118 -7.34 -6.83 9.59
CA GLU A 118 -6.71 -7.39 10.80
C GLU A 118 -5.56 -8.35 10.50
N GLU A 119 -5.55 -8.97 9.32
CA GLU A 119 -4.52 -9.94 8.92
C GLU A 119 -3.10 -9.38 9.04
N PHE A 120 -2.90 -8.12 8.62
CA PHE A 120 -1.61 -7.45 8.74
C PHE A 120 -1.19 -7.27 10.20
N TRP A 121 -2.11 -6.78 11.04
CA TRP A 121 -1.82 -6.52 12.45
C TRP A 121 -1.61 -7.80 13.25
N ASN A 122 -2.36 -8.87 12.92
CA ASN A 122 -2.18 -10.19 13.52
C ASN A 122 -0.84 -10.82 13.15
N LYS A 123 -0.34 -10.56 11.94
CA LYS A 123 0.98 -11.03 11.50
C LYS A 123 2.13 -10.25 12.14
N HIS A 124 1.89 -8.98 12.48
CA HIS A 124 2.90 -8.06 12.97
C HIS A 124 2.52 -7.42 14.32
N LEU A 125 2.23 -8.26 15.31
CA LEU A 125 1.83 -7.84 16.67
C LEU A 125 2.85 -6.90 17.33
N ASP A 126 4.14 -7.10 17.02
CA ASP A 126 5.26 -6.33 17.57
C ASP A 126 5.34 -4.88 17.06
N ILE A 127 4.55 -4.50 16.05
CA ILE A 127 4.52 -3.12 15.51
C ILE A 127 3.81 -2.15 16.45
N LEU A 128 2.85 -2.65 17.24
CA LEU A 128 1.99 -1.87 18.12
C LEU A 128 2.53 -1.69 19.53
N VAL A 129 3.53 -2.48 19.91
CA VAL A 129 4.18 -2.38 21.22
C VAL A 129 5.26 -1.31 21.12
N GLU A 130 4.97 -0.11 21.64
CA GLU A 130 6.00 0.90 21.91
C GLU A 130 6.91 0.39 23.04
N ASP A 131 8.22 0.56 22.88
CA ASP A 131 9.21 0.35 23.94
C ASP A 131 9.20 1.54 24.90
#